data_AF-A0A932GQ75-F1
#
_entry.id   AF-A0A932GQ75-F1
#
_cell.length_a   1.000
_cell.length_b   1.000
_cell.length_c   1.000
_cell.angle_alpha   90.00
_cell.angle_beta   90.00
_cell.angle_gamma   90.00
#
_symmetry.space_group_name_H-M   'P 1'
#
loop_
_entity.id
_entity.type
_entity.pdbx_description
1 polymer ?
#
loop_
_entity_poly.entity_id
_entity_poly.type
_entity_poly.pdbx_seq_one_letter_code
_entity_poly.pdbx_strand_id
1 'polypeptide(L)'
;MTRPPPQVLGFTSENDFKAYFFKHFVWAKVFASRGGTQVRVIFTAHNWAHVFWRNGQYFDLERAERMPWILEALQRPEEIRQAHVKGREVYLLTGSGWGEDFAVVIQTPNRKGVSHFITAYSAGTSTILKIRTHPRIWP
;
A
#
# COMPACT_ATOMS: atom_id res chain seq x y z
N MET A 1 -8.36 20.85 -9.74
CA MET A 1 -9.46 19.85 -9.75
C MET A 1 -9.12 18.81 -8.70
N THR A 2 -9.99 18.62 -7.70
CA THR A 2 -9.81 17.58 -6.68
C THR A 2 -10.10 16.22 -7.30
N ARG A 3 -9.13 15.32 -7.25
CA ARG A 3 -9.26 13.94 -7.72
C ARG A 3 -10.37 13.21 -6.92
N PRO A 4 -11.16 12.31 -7.51
CA PRO A 4 -12.09 11.49 -6.73
C PRO A 4 -11.33 10.47 -5.85
N PRO A 5 -11.84 10.15 -4.66
CA PRO A 5 -11.26 9.09 -3.83
C PRO A 5 -11.21 7.77 -4.60
N PRO A 6 -10.16 6.95 -4.43
CA PRO A 6 -10.15 5.61 -4.96
C PRO A 6 -11.30 4.79 -4.40
N GLN A 7 -11.70 3.76 -5.13
CA GLN A 7 -12.75 2.84 -4.71
C GLN A 7 -12.43 2.23 -3.34
N VAL A 8 -13.44 2.21 -2.48
CA VAL A 8 -13.48 1.43 -1.25
C VAL A 8 -14.32 0.20 -1.53
N LEU A 9 -13.82 -0.99 -1.20
CA LEU A 9 -14.52 -2.25 -1.41
C LEU A 9 -15.60 -2.43 -0.34
N GLY A 10 -16.84 -2.71 -0.75
CA GLY A 10 -17.97 -2.93 0.15
C GLY A 10 -18.28 -4.39 0.42
N PHE A 11 -17.26 -5.26 0.49
CA PHE A 11 -17.49 -6.68 0.76
C PHE A 11 -17.84 -6.91 2.23
N THR A 12 -18.69 -7.89 2.51
CA THR A 12 -19.11 -8.24 3.86
C THR A 12 -18.41 -9.49 4.41
N SER A 13 -17.57 -10.14 3.60
CA SER A 13 -16.89 -11.39 3.94
C SER A 13 -15.38 -11.29 3.75
N GLU A 14 -14.61 -11.82 4.70
CA GLU A 14 -13.16 -11.96 4.58
C GLU A 14 -12.78 -12.73 3.30
N ASN A 15 -13.55 -13.76 2.94
CA ASN A 15 -13.27 -14.57 1.75
C ASN A 15 -13.36 -13.77 0.46
N ASP A 16 -14.27 -12.79 0.39
CA ASP A 16 -14.40 -11.92 -0.79
C ASP A 16 -13.21 -10.96 -0.90
N PHE A 17 -12.80 -10.38 0.24
CA PHE A 17 -11.56 -9.59 0.30
C PHE A 17 -10.34 -10.42 -0.08
N LYS A 18 -10.25 -11.67 0.39
CA LYS A 18 -9.15 -12.58 0.06
C LYS A 18 -9.15 -12.93 -1.43
N ALA A 19 -10.31 -13.24 -2.00
CA ALA A 19 -10.44 -13.53 -3.43
C ALA A 19 -10.02 -12.31 -4.27
N TYR A 20 -10.43 -11.11 -3.86
CA TYR A 20 -9.99 -9.87 -4.48
C TYR A 20 -8.47 -9.70 -4.41
N PHE A 21 -7.88 -9.89 -3.24
CA PHE A 21 -6.44 -9.77 -3.04
C PHE A 21 -5.65 -10.69 -3.98
N PHE A 22 -6.05 -11.96 -4.06
CA PHE A 22 -5.36 -12.93 -4.91
C PHE A 22 -5.50 -12.58 -6.39
N LYS A 23 -6.71 -12.24 -6.83
CA LYS A 23 -6.99 -11.88 -8.22
C LYS A 23 -6.26 -10.62 -8.68
N HIS A 24 -6.25 -9.57 -7.86
CA HIS A 24 -5.79 -8.25 -8.26
C HIS A 24 -4.33 -7.95 -7.88
N PHE A 25 -3.73 -8.74 -6.99
CA PHE A 25 -2.35 -8.50 -6.53
C PHE A 25 -1.44 -9.72 -6.71
N VAL A 26 -1.84 -10.89 -6.21
CA VAL A 26 -0.96 -12.07 -6.19
C VAL A 26 -0.80 -12.67 -7.59
N TRP A 27 -1.89 -12.83 -8.31
CA TRP A 27 -1.90 -13.42 -9.66
C TRP A 27 -1.75 -12.37 -10.77
N ALA A 28 -1.95 -11.09 -10.42
CA ALA A 28 -1.78 -9.99 -11.35
C ALA A 28 -0.32 -9.52 -11.44
N LYS A 29 0.02 -8.85 -12.55
CA LYS A 29 1.27 -8.11 -12.65
C LYS A 29 1.03 -6.68 -12.16
N VAL A 30 1.43 -6.39 -10.92
CA VAL A 30 1.35 -5.05 -10.33
C VAL A 30 2.65 -4.30 -10.57
N PHE A 31 2.56 -3.02 -10.89
CA PHE A 31 3.70 -2.14 -11.15
C PHE A 31 3.61 -0.87 -10.32
N ALA A 32 4.76 -0.41 -9.83
CA ALA A 32 4.94 0.88 -9.20
C ALA A 32 5.61 1.86 -10.16
N SER A 33 5.15 3.10 -10.19
CA SER A 33 5.78 4.21 -10.89
C SER A 33 6.88 4.82 -10.00
N ARG A 34 8.12 4.77 -10.47
CA ARG A 34 9.31 5.25 -9.76
C ARG A 34 10.09 6.17 -10.67
N GLY A 35 10.00 7.49 -10.45
CA GLY A 35 10.78 8.49 -11.20
C GLY A 35 10.65 8.35 -12.73
N GLY A 36 9.46 8.02 -13.23
CA GLY A 36 9.21 7.78 -14.66
C GLY A 36 9.51 6.36 -15.16
N THR A 37 10.01 5.48 -14.30
CA THR A 37 10.21 4.05 -14.61
C THR A 37 9.15 3.18 -13.95
N GLN A 38 8.86 2.01 -14.52
CA GLN A 38 7.98 1.02 -13.90
C GLN A 38 8.80 -0.09 -13.23
N VAL A 39 8.47 -0.40 -11.99
CA VAL A 39 9.06 -1.51 -11.24
C VAL A 39 7.97 -2.52 -10.91
N ARG A 40 8.22 -3.81 -11.17
CA ARG A 40 7.25 -4.84 -10.82
C ARG A 40 7.19 -5.01 -9.30
N VAL A 41 6.00 -5.00 -8.74
CA VAL A 41 5.75 -5.27 -7.31
C VAL A 41 5.17 -6.66 -7.16
N ILE A 42 5.81 -7.49 -6.33
CA ILE A 42 5.40 -8.86 -6.05
C ILE A 42 4.59 -8.87 -4.76
N PHE A 43 3.38 -9.41 -4.89
CA PHE A 43 2.52 -9.76 -3.77
C PHE A 43 2.51 -11.29 -3.66
N THR A 44 2.54 -11.79 -2.43
CA THR A 44 2.53 -13.22 -2.12
C THR A 44 1.31 -13.56 -1.27
N ALA A 45 0.91 -14.84 -1.27
CA ALA A 45 -0.15 -15.31 -0.38
C ALA A 45 0.16 -14.99 1.11
N HIS A 46 1.44 -15.00 1.50
CA HIS A 46 1.87 -14.68 2.86
C HIS A 46 1.58 -13.22 3.24
N ASN A 47 1.54 -12.30 2.26
CA ASN A 47 1.18 -10.91 2.51
C ASN A 47 -0.27 -10.77 3.00
N TRP A 48 -1.18 -11.69 2.67
CA TRP A 48 -2.58 -11.60 3.10
C TRP A 48 -2.70 -11.47 4.63
N ALA A 49 -2.14 -12.45 5.36
CA ALA A 49 -2.19 -12.46 6.81
C ALA A 49 -1.40 -11.30 7.41
N HIS A 50 -0.23 -10.97 6.87
CA HIS A 50 0.60 -9.90 7.41
C HIS A 50 -0.03 -8.51 7.24
N VAL A 51 -0.77 -8.30 6.17
CA VAL A 51 -1.28 -6.98 5.80
C VAL A 51 -2.63 -6.76 6.46
N PHE A 52 -3.57 -7.69 6.33
CA PHE A 52 -4.95 -7.46 6.76
C PHE A 52 -5.28 -8.04 8.14
N TRP A 53 -4.29 -8.55 8.87
CA TRP A 53 -4.46 -8.95 10.26
C TRP A 53 -3.49 -8.20 11.18
N ARG A 54 -4.03 -7.46 12.15
CA ARG A 54 -3.23 -6.81 13.20
C ARG A 54 -2.84 -7.84 14.25
N ASN A 55 -1.54 -7.98 14.47
CA ASN A 55 -0.93 -8.91 15.42
C ASN A 55 -1.42 -10.36 15.27
N GLY A 56 -1.90 -10.76 14.09
CA GLY A 56 -2.48 -12.08 13.84
C GLY A 56 -3.80 -12.36 14.58
N GLN A 57 -4.42 -11.35 15.20
CA GLN A 57 -5.61 -11.52 16.04
C GLN A 57 -6.87 -10.88 15.47
N TYR A 58 -6.74 -9.73 14.81
CA TYR A 58 -7.88 -8.94 14.36
C TYR A 58 -7.78 -8.63 12.88
N PHE A 59 -8.83 -8.95 12.13
CA PHE A 59 -8.95 -8.55 10.73
C PHE A 59 -9.13 -7.03 10.63
N ASP A 60 -8.23 -6.38 9.92
CA ASP A 60 -8.24 -4.93 9.68
C ASP A 60 -9.14 -4.63 8.47
N LEU A 61 -10.44 -4.51 8.74
CA LEU A 61 -11.45 -4.24 7.73
C LEU A 61 -11.13 -2.95 6.96
N GLU A 62 -10.79 -1.88 7.68
CA GLU A 62 -10.49 -0.58 7.09
C GLU A 62 -9.39 -0.69 6.01
N ARG A 63 -8.34 -1.46 6.31
CA ARG A 63 -7.23 -1.72 5.39
C ARG A 63 -7.63 -2.62 4.23
N ALA A 64 -8.48 -3.63 4.47
CA ALA A 64 -8.98 -4.53 3.43
C ALA A 64 -9.88 -3.81 2.42
N GLU A 65 -10.78 -2.94 2.91
CA GLU A 65 -11.65 -2.09 2.10
C GLU A 65 -10.85 -1.16 1.18
N ARG A 66 -9.67 -0.72 1.61
CA ARG A 66 -8.76 0.18 0.88
C ARG A 66 -7.76 -0.55 -0.02
N MET A 67 -7.94 -1.85 -0.30
CA MET A 67 -7.07 -2.55 -1.26
C MET A 67 -6.87 -1.80 -2.60
N PRO A 68 -7.91 -1.24 -3.26
CA PRO A 68 -7.72 -0.48 -4.50
C PRO A 68 -6.77 0.71 -4.36
N TRP A 69 -6.66 1.28 -3.15
CA TRP A 69 -5.79 2.40 -2.85
C TRP A 69 -4.31 2.01 -2.92
N ILE A 70 -4.01 0.72 -2.69
CA ILE A 70 -2.66 0.18 -2.87
C ILE A 70 -2.22 0.35 -4.33
N LEU A 71 -3.09 -0.02 -5.28
CA LEU A 71 -2.77 0.12 -6.70
C LEU A 71 -2.59 1.59 -7.08
N GLU A 72 -3.45 2.47 -6.56
CA GLU A 72 -3.37 3.89 -6.86
C GLU A 72 -2.11 4.54 -6.30
N ALA A 73 -1.73 4.23 -5.07
CA ALA A 73 -0.48 4.69 -4.48
C ALA A 73 0.74 4.21 -5.25
N LEU A 74 0.74 2.97 -5.76
CA LEU A 74 1.85 2.44 -6.55
C LEU A 74 1.92 3.06 -7.94
N GLN A 75 0.80 3.24 -8.63
CA GLN A 75 0.77 3.71 -10.02
C GLN A 75 0.92 5.22 -10.15
N ARG A 76 0.33 5.97 -9.21
CA ARG A 76 0.26 7.43 -9.23
C ARG A 76 0.51 7.98 -7.83
N PRO A 77 1.70 7.71 -7.25
CA PRO A 77 2.06 8.27 -5.96
C PRO A 77 2.10 9.79 -6.06
N GLU A 78 1.61 10.44 -5.02
CA GLU A 78 1.78 11.88 -4.87
C GLU A 78 3.19 12.19 -4.34
N GLU A 79 3.76 11.26 -3.58
CA GLU A 79 5.08 11.39 -3.01
C GLU A 79 5.71 9.99 -2.81
N ILE A 80 6.99 9.87 -3.13
CA ILE A 80 7.79 8.66 -2.88
C ILE A 80 8.88 9.02 -1.88
N ARG A 81 8.93 8.29 -0.75
CA ARG A 81 9.94 8.44 0.30
C ARG A 81 10.72 7.15 0.48
N GLN A 82 12.04 7.25 0.63
CA GLN A 82 12.89 6.10 0.93
C GLN A 82 13.16 6.05 2.43
N ALA A 83 12.92 4.88 3.05
CA ALA A 83 13.24 4.63 4.44
C ALA A 83 14.59 3.90 4.54
N HIS A 84 15.50 4.43 5.36
CA HIS A 84 16.82 3.79 5.63
C HIS A 84 16.71 2.44 6.37
N VAL A 85 15.52 2.04 6.79
CA VAL A 85 15.30 0.72 7.39
C VAL A 85 15.21 -0.34 6.29
N LYS A 86 16.32 -1.05 6.07
CA LYS A 86 16.40 -2.23 5.20
C LYS A 86 16.05 -1.98 3.71
N GLY A 87 16.30 -0.78 3.19
CA GLY A 87 16.11 -0.46 1.76
C GLY A 87 14.64 -0.49 1.32
N ARG A 88 13.75 0.04 2.16
CA ARG A 88 12.31 0.06 1.89
C ARG A 88 11.88 1.42 1.31
N GLU A 89 10.90 1.39 0.44
CA GLU A 89 10.29 2.56 -0.20
C GLU A 89 8.84 2.70 0.28
N VAL A 90 8.43 3.93 0.54
CA VAL A 90 7.10 4.31 0.99
C VAL A 90 6.46 5.18 -0.09
N TYR A 91 5.33 4.71 -0.61
CA TYR A 91 4.50 5.38 -1.59
C TYR A 91 3.34 6.01 -0.83
N LEU A 92 3.15 7.31 -1.01
CA LEU A 92 2.09 8.05 -0.35
C LEU A 92 1.01 8.41 -1.36
N LEU A 93 -0.22 8.08 -0.99
CA LEU A 93 -1.43 8.62 -1.57
C LEU A 93 -2.07 9.53 -0.53
N THR A 94 -2.20 10.82 -0.81
CA THR A 94 -2.74 11.77 0.16
C THR A 94 -4.16 12.13 -0.24
N GLY A 95 -5.08 12.05 0.70
CA GLY A 95 -6.47 12.38 0.49
C GLY A 95 -6.71 13.88 0.61
N SER A 96 -5.84 14.71 0.02
CA SER A 96 -5.97 16.19 0.05
C SER A 96 -7.30 16.72 -0.54
N GLY A 97 -8.21 15.84 -0.97
CA GLY A 97 -9.62 16.14 -1.26
C GLY A 97 -10.69 15.20 -0.67
N TRP A 98 -10.35 14.18 0.14
CA TRP A 98 -11.34 13.23 0.72
C TRP A 98 -11.06 12.77 2.17
N GLY A 99 -10.07 13.35 2.84
CA GLY A 99 -9.99 13.35 4.32
C GLY A 99 -9.10 12.29 4.97
N GLU A 100 -8.45 11.41 4.20
CA GLU A 100 -7.53 10.40 4.75
C GLU A 100 -6.33 10.13 3.83
N ASP A 101 -5.15 9.95 4.43
CA ASP A 101 -3.93 9.59 3.71
C ASP A 101 -3.66 8.10 3.84
N PHE A 102 -2.95 7.54 2.85
CA PHE A 102 -2.69 6.12 2.77
C PHE A 102 -1.25 5.87 2.35
N ALA A 103 -0.55 5.05 3.13
CA ALA A 103 0.85 4.70 2.89
C ALA A 103 0.95 3.27 2.41
N VAL A 104 1.74 3.05 1.36
CA VAL A 104 2.09 1.74 0.84
C VAL A 104 3.60 1.53 0.96
N VAL A 105 4.00 0.42 1.55
CA VAL A 105 5.41 0.10 1.78
C VAL A 105 5.82 -1.07 0.93
N ILE A 106 6.85 -0.87 0.12
CA ILE A 106 7.50 -1.92 -0.66
C ILE A 106 8.98 -2.02 -0.27
N GLN A 107 9.59 -3.16 -0.54
CA GLN A 107 11.02 -3.36 -0.38
C GLN A 107 11.64 -3.62 -1.75
N THR A 108 12.61 -2.80 -2.12
CA THR A 108 13.36 -2.98 -3.36
C THR A 108 14.66 -3.73 -3.02
N PRO A 109 14.81 -5.02 -3.39
CA PRO A 109 16.11 -5.67 -3.33
C PRO A 109 17.14 -4.91 -4.18
N ASN A 110 18.41 -5.00 -3.81
CA ASN A 110 19.53 -4.37 -4.53
C ASN A 110 19.63 -4.72 -6.04
N ARG A 111 18.84 -5.68 -6.54
CA ARG A 111 18.76 -6.06 -7.97
C ARG A 111 17.63 -5.30 -8.67
N LYS A 112 17.96 -4.69 -9.80
CA LYS A 112 17.04 -3.91 -10.65
C LYS A 112 15.85 -4.76 -11.11
N GLY A 113 14.63 -4.23 -10.91
CA GLY A 113 13.44 -4.65 -11.66
C GLY A 113 12.30 -5.29 -10.86
N VAL A 114 12.52 -5.69 -9.61
CA VAL A 114 11.50 -6.33 -8.78
C VAL A 114 11.51 -5.72 -7.38
N SER A 115 10.34 -5.39 -6.85
CA SER A 115 10.12 -5.01 -5.45
C SER A 115 9.09 -5.93 -4.81
N HIS A 116 9.13 -6.07 -3.49
CA HIS A 116 8.19 -6.88 -2.73
C HIS A 116 7.26 -5.98 -1.94
N PHE A 117 5.96 -6.25 -2.01
CA PHE A 117 5.01 -5.59 -1.12
C PHE A 117 5.26 -6.03 0.33
N ILE A 118 5.22 -5.06 1.26
CA ILE A 118 5.41 -5.31 2.69
C ILE A 118 4.09 -5.10 3.43
N THR A 119 3.55 -3.88 3.37
CA THR A 119 2.31 -3.51 4.06
C THR A 119 1.70 -2.25 3.46
N ALA A 120 0.45 -1.95 3.83
CA ALA A 120 -0.21 -0.68 3.57
C ALA A 120 -1.10 -0.31 4.76
N TYR A 121 -1.31 0.98 5.02
CA TYR A 121 -2.13 1.44 6.14
C TYR A 121 -2.62 2.87 5.94
N SER A 122 -3.78 3.17 6.52
CA SER A 122 -4.29 4.55 6.66
C SER A 122 -3.40 5.33 7.63
N ALA A 123 -3.10 6.58 7.27
CA ALA A 123 -2.31 7.49 8.07
C ALA A 123 -3.11 8.77 8.36
N GLY A 124 -3.30 9.09 9.64
CA GLY A 124 -3.82 10.39 10.03
C GLY A 124 -2.80 11.52 9.86
N THR A 125 -3.24 12.77 10.02
CA THR A 125 -2.41 13.98 9.82
C THR A 125 -1.09 13.98 10.58
N SER A 126 -1.07 13.51 11.83
CA SER A 126 0.15 13.46 12.63
C SER A 126 1.11 12.34 12.18
N THR A 127 0.57 11.21 11.72
CA THR A 127 1.36 10.06 11.25
C THR A 127 1.93 10.33 9.86
N ILE A 128 1.15 10.91 8.95
CA ILE A 128 1.62 11.24 7.60
C ILE A 128 2.73 12.30 7.64
N LEU A 129 2.63 13.31 8.51
CA LEU A 129 3.69 14.31 8.71
C LEU A 129 4.98 13.67 9.20
N LYS A 130 4.88 12.69 10.11
CA LYS A 130 6.03 11.88 10.54
C LYS A 130 6.59 11.06 9.38
N ILE A 131 5.76 10.43 8.55
CA ILE A 131 6.25 9.65 7.41
C ILE A 131 6.96 10.53 6.38
N ARG A 132 6.46 11.74 6.12
CA ARG A 132 7.06 12.71 5.20
C ARG A 132 8.41 13.22 5.70
N THR A 133 8.57 13.42 7.01
CA THR A 133 9.81 13.96 7.60
C THR A 133 10.81 12.87 7.97
N HIS A 134 10.33 11.76 8.55
CA HIS A 134 11.11 10.63 9.05
C HIS A 134 10.34 9.32 8.79
N PRO A 135 10.49 8.71 7.61
CA PRO A 135 9.75 7.52 7.23
C PRO A 135 10.11 6.33 8.14
N ARG A 136 9.36 6.18 9.23
CA ARG A 136 9.31 4.97 10.05
C ARG A 136 8.22 4.07 9.50
N ILE A 137 8.50 2.77 9.51
CA ILE A 137 7.60 1.77 8.97
C ILE A 137 6.80 1.22 10.14
N TRP A 138 5.54 1.64 10.21
CA TRP A 138 4.60 1.22 11.23
C TRP A 138 3.83 -0.01 10.72
N PRO A 139 3.68 -1.07 11.53
CA PRO A 139 2.77 -2.17 11.25
C PRO A 139 1.30 -1.81 11.55
#